data_AF-A0A7X1JAE2-F1
#
_entry.id   AF-A0A7X1JAE2-F1
#
_cell.length_a   1.000
_cell.length_b   1.000
_cell.length_c   1.000
_cell.angle_alpha   90.00
_cell.angle_beta   90.00
_cell.angle_gamma   90.00
#
_symmetry.space_group_name_H-M   'P 1'
#
loop_
_entity.id
_entity.type
_entity.pdbx_description
1 polymer ?
#
loop_
_entity_poly.entity_id
_entity_poly.type
_entity_poly.pdbx_seq_one_letter_code
_entity_poly.pdbx_strand_id
1 'polypeptide(L)' 'MPEVRQLATAVDRWWPEIGAFIDTGHSNAKSEGVNRVIKLVAGIAFGFRNADNQRLRMRCDITRRARGHLRTAQL' A
#
# COMPACT_ATOMS: atom_id res chain seq x y z
N MET A 1 27.97 -5.69 -14.69
CA MET A 1 26.62 -6.29 -14.71
C MET A 1 25.61 -5.20 -15.06
N PRO A 2 24.85 -5.31 -16.16
CA PRO A 2 23.91 -4.27 -16.62
C PRO A 2 22.83 -3.89 -15.59
N GLU A 3 22.32 -4.86 -14.84
CA GLU A 3 21.28 -4.69 -13.81
C GLU A 3 21.75 -3.77 -12.68
N VAL A 4 23.02 -3.91 -12.28
CA VAL A 4 23.64 -3.06 -11.26
C VAL A 4 23.75 -1.60 -11.75
N ARG A 5 24.03 -1.40 -13.04
CA ARG A 5 24.08 -0.05 -13.63
C ARG A 5 22.69 0.58 -13.69
N GLN A 6 21.67 -0.20 -14.07
CA GLN A 6 20.28 0.28 -14.06
C GLN A 6 19.81 0.64 -12.66
N LEU A 7 20.18 -0.17 -11.66
CA LEU A 7 19.89 0.14 -10.27
C LEU A 7 20.56 1.45 -9.83
N ALA A 8 21.84 1.65 -10.15
CA ALA A 8 22.54 2.90 -9.82
C ALA A 8 21.85 4.12 -10.46
N THR A 9 21.50 4.04 -11.75
CA THR A 9 20.76 5.11 -12.42
C THR A 9 19.40 5.38 -11.77
N ALA A 10 18.69 4.34 -11.31
CA ALA A 10 17.45 4.52 -10.58
C ALA A 10 17.69 5.20 -9.22
N VAL A 11 18.70 4.78 -8.45
CA VAL A 11 19.04 5.39 -7.17
C VAL A 11 19.40 6.87 -7.34
N ASP A 12 20.26 7.20 -8.31
CA ASP A 12 20.67 8.58 -8.60
C ASP A 12 19.46 9.46 -8.95
N ARG A 13 18.53 8.92 -9.75
CA ARG A 13 17.31 9.63 -10.15
C ARG A 13 16.39 9.96 -8.98
N TRP A 14 16.34 9.10 -7.97
CA TRP A 14 15.44 9.22 -6.81
C TRP A 14 16.12 9.74 -5.54
N TRP A 15 17.39 10.16 -5.65
CA TRP A 15 18.15 10.66 -4.51
C TRP A 15 17.47 11.83 -3.76
N PRO A 16 16.87 12.82 -4.44
CA PRO A 16 16.18 13.92 -3.75
C PRO A 16 15.06 13.44 -2.82
N GLU A 17 14.26 12.46 -3.27
CA GLU A 17 13.17 11.88 -2.48
C GLU A 17 13.69 11.03 -1.32
N ILE A 18 14.78 10.28 -1.52
CA ILE A 18 15.45 9.52 -0.47
C ILE A 18 15.99 10.46 0.61
N GLY A 19 16.65 11.55 0.21
CA GLY A 19 17.12 12.61 1.12
C GLY A 19 15.97 13.22 1.91
N ALA A 20 14.87 13.59 1.23
CA ALA A 20 13.68 14.11 1.88
C ALA A 20 13.09 13.12 2.91
N PHE A 21 13.07 11.81 2.62
CA PHE A 21 12.65 10.79 3.58
C PHE A 21 13.53 10.77 4.83
N ILE A 22 14.85 10.87 4.67
CA ILE A 22 15.81 10.88 5.78
C ILE A 22 15.64 12.13 6.63
N ASP A 23 15.57 13.30 5.99
CA ASP A 23 15.53 14.59 6.68
C ASP A 23 14.20 14.85 7.39
N THR A 24 13.09 14.43 6.78
CA THR A 24 11.74 14.70 7.31
C THR A 24 11.15 13.54 8.11
N GLY A 25 11.68 12.32 7.94
CA GLY A 25 11.07 11.08 8.44
C GLY A 25 9.74 10.71 7.78
N HIS A 26 9.30 11.44 6.75
CA HIS A 26 8.03 11.19 6.06
C HIS A 26 8.11 9.94 5.19
N SER A 27 7.49 8.86 5.67
CA SER A 27 7.46 7.57 4.97
C SER A 27 6.17 7.32 4.18
N ASN A 28 6.30 6.61 3.05
CA ASN A 28 5.17 5.98 2.34
C ASN A 28 4.59 4.75 3.09
N ALA A 29 5.05 4.43 4.30
CA ALA A 29 4.59 3.27 5.06
C ALA A 29 3.05 3.13 5.13
N LYS A 30 2.32 4.25 5.23
CA LYS A 30 0.85 4.24 5.24
C LYS A 30 0.26 3.74 3.92
N SER A 31 0.69 4.27 2.78
CA SER A 31 0.16 3.85 1.48
C SER A 31 0.63 2.45 1.11
N GLU A 32 1.87 2.07 1.46
CA GLU A 32 2.35 0.69 1.30
C GLU A 32 1.54 -0.31 2.12
N GLY A 33 1.17 0.05 3.35
CA GLY A 33 0.28 -0.74 4.18
C GLY A 33 -1.07 -1.00 3.50
N VAL A 34 -1.64 0.02 2.86
CA VAL A 34 -2.87 -0.11 2.07
C VAL A 34 -2.65 -0.99 0.84
N ASN A 35 -1.58 -0.77 0.07
CA ASN A 35 -1.23 -1.57 -1.10
C ASN A 35 -1.07 -3.05 -0.75
N ARG A 36 -0.48 -3.35 0.42
CA ARG A 36 -0.33 -4.72 0.91
C ARG A 36 -1.68 -5.39 1.18
N VAL A 37 -2.62 -4.69 1.82
CA VAL A 37 -3.98 -5.21 2.03
C VAL A 37 -4.68 -5.46 0.69
N ILE A 38 -4.57 -4.53 -0.26
CA ILE A 38 -5.16 -4.67 -1.60
C ILE A 38 -4.62 -5.92 -2.30
N LYS A 39 -3.29 -6.09 -2.31
CA LYS A 39 -2.63 -7.26 -2.92
C LYS A 39 -3.05 -8.57 -2.24
N LEU A 40 -3.12 -8.59 -0.90
CA LEU A 40 -3.55 -9.76 -0.14
C LEU A 40 -5.00 -10.15 -0.51
N VAL A 41 -5.91 -9.16 -0.51
CA VAL A 41 -7.33 -9.36 -0.83
C VAL A 41 -7.51 -9.87 -2.26
N ALA A 42 -6.78 -9.31 -3.21
CA ALA A 42 -6.80 -9.79 -4.60
C ALA A 42 -6.28 -11.24 -4.72
N GLY A 43 -5.23 -11.58 -3.95
CA GLY A 43 -4.68 -12.93 -3.90
C GLY A 43 -5.68 -13.96 -3.36
N ILE A 44 -6.30 -13.70 -2.20
CA ILE A 44 -7.27 -14.63 -1.59
C ILE A 44 -8.57 -14.75 -2.38
N ALA A 45 -8.92 -13.72 -3.17
CA ALA A 45 -10.10 -13.73 -4.03
C ALA A 45 -9.87 -14.52 -5.34
N PHE A 46 -8.62 -14.88 -5.66
CA PHE A 46 -8.23 -15.43 -6.96
C PHE A 46 -8.60 -14.50 -8.13
N GLY A 47 -8.48 -13.18 -7.89
CA GLY A 47 -8.90 -12.14 -8.83
C GLY A 47 -10.35 -11.71 -8.68
N PHE A 48 -10.72 -10.62 -9.35
CA PHE A 48 -12.08 -10.09 -9.38
C PHE A 48 -12.62 -10.14 -10.81
N ARG A 49 -13.92 -10.39 -10.95
CA ARG A 49 -14.63 -10.39 -12.25
C ARG A 49 -14.47 -9.06 -13.01
N ASN A 50 -14.41 -7.93 -12.30
CA ASN A 50 -14.26 -6.59 -12.86
C ASN A 50 -13.66 -5.62 -11.81
N ALA A 51 -13.28 -4.43 -12.28
CA ALA A 51 -12.67 -3.39 -11.44
C ALA A 51 -13.63 -2.81 -10.40
N ASP A 52 -14.94 -2.77 -10.67
CA ASP A 52 -15.93 -2.25 -9.72
C ASP A 52 -16.07 -3.15 -8.49
N ASN A 53 -16.11 -4.46 -8.70
CA ASN A 53 -16.12 -5.46 -7.62
C ASN A 53 -14.85 -5.37 -6.77
N GLN A 54 -13.69 -5.19 -7.43
CA GLN A 54 -12.44 -4.93 -6.73
C GLN A 54 -12.55 -3.66 -5.88
N ARG A 55 -12.97 -2.53 -6.46
CA ARG A 55 -13.10 -1.23 -5.76
C ARG A 55 -14.03 -1.31 -4.55
N LEU A 56 -15.21 -1.93 -4.71
CA LEU A 56 -16.16 -2.14 -3.62
C LEU A 56 -15.53 -2.97 -2.50
N ARG A 57 -14.83 -4.05 -2.84
CA ARG A 57 -14.15 -4.90 -1.85
C ARG A 57 -13.03 -4.15 -1.12
N MET A 58 -12.17 -3.44 -1.86
CA MET A 58 -11.08 -2.65 -1.26
C MET A 58 -11.63 -1.54 -0.35
N ARG A 59 -12.70 -0.86 -0.78
CA ARG A 59 -13.39 0.13 0.06
C ARG A 59 -13.86 -0.51 1.36
N CYS A 60 -14.51 -1.66 1.29
CA CYS A 60 -14.92 -2.40 2.48
C CYS A 60 -13.74 -2.78 3.37
N ASP A 61 -12.66 -3.36 2.85
CA ASP A 61 -11.56 -3.89 3.66
C ASP A 61 -10.70 -2.79 4.30
N ILE A 62 -10.42 -1.71 3.56
CA ILE A 62 -9.63 -0.56 4.05
C ILE A 62 -10.44 0.23 5.09
N THR A 63 -11.73 0.47 4.84
CA THR A 63 -12.60 1.20 5.78
C THR A 63 -13.09 0.31 6.94
N ARG A 64 -13.10 -1.02 6.81
CA ARG A 64 -13.52 -1.95 7.88
C ARG A 64 -12.58 -1.93 9.07
N ARG A 65 -11.26 -1.78 8.89
CA ARG A 65 -10.35 -1.52 10.02
C ARG A 65 -10.64 -0.17 10.68
N ALA A 66 -11.00 0.85 9.91
CA ALA A 66 -11.53 2.11 10.39
C ALA A 66 -12.99 2.00 10.91
N ARG A 67 -13.55 0.80 11.10
CA ARG A 67 -14.84 0.58 11.80
C ARG A 67 -14.66 -0.26 13.07
N GLY A 68 -13.44 -0.69 13.40
CA GLY A 68 -13.15 -1.44 14.63
C GLY A 68 -13.39 -0.67 15.94
N HIS A 69 -13.63 0.65 15.86
CA HIS A 69 -14.07 1.49 16.96
C HIS A 69 -15.61 1.64 17.06
N LEU A 70 -16.39 1.01 16.16
CA LEU A 70 -17.86 1.02 16.20
C LEU A 70 -18.44 -0.22 16.87
N ARG A 71 -17.64 -0.98 17.64
CA ARG A 71 -18.15 -2.02 18.53
C ARG A 71 -17.30 -2.15 19.80
N THR A 72 -17.34 -1.09 20.61
CA THR A 72 -17.07 -1.17 22.05
C THR A 72 -18.37 -0.80 22.77
N ALA A 73 -19.36 -1.68 22.67
CA ALA A 73 -20.53 -1.66 23.54
C ALA A 73 -21.05 -3.09 23.66
N GLN A 74 -20.85 -3.64 24.86
CA GLN A 74 -21.61 -4.69 25.54
C GLN A 74 -21.91 -5.99 24.76
N LEU A 75 -21.25 -7.07 25.18
CA LEU A 75 -21.83 -8.06 26.09
C LEU A 75 -20.76 -8.48 27.10
#